data_AF-A0A919UJ77-F1
#
_entry.id   AF-A0A919UJ77-F1
#
_cell.length_a   1.000
_cell.length_b   1.000
_cell.length_c   1.000
_cell.angle_alpha   90.00
_cell.angle_beta   90.00
_cell.angle_gamma   90.00
#
_symmetry.space_group_name_H-M   'P 1'
#
loop_
_entity.id
_entity.type
_entity.pdbx_description
1 polymer ?
#
loop_
_entity_poly.entity_id
_entity_poly.type
_entity_poly.pdbx_seq_one_letter_code
_entity_poly.pdbx_strand_id
1 'polypeptide(L)'
;MTDTGSGLPVRVLRAYRIADGALVRSIATAATRDITSVDISPDATLVAAADPRNYSTGGNVHVHRIADGTNVALLTVPATTAAVRFSADGRQLAVNDRFTVAGRFVGGVRVFRTSDWTSVLTLADNSQVLRWSGLGAGLWVTTVAYASPTLLRLVSVPTGAITRSVTLQEYDSVSDVSNDDTLILSGRWAAPRRSLKLSTAATGTAIATFDFAADVFAGDIRADGSLFSYALNTTPSAYDVYVGRIPS
;
A
#
# COMPACT_ATOMS: atom_id res chain seq x y z
N MET A 1 26.57 -1.99 -0.04
CA MET A 1 27.36 -1.14 0.86
C MET A 1 27.11 -1.68 2.25
N THR A 2 28.14 -2.25 2.87
CA THR A 2 28.08 -2.69 4.27
C THR A 2 28.46 -1.50 5.12
N ASP A 3 27.78 -1.25 6.23
CA ASP A 3 28.26 -0.27 7.20
C ASP A 3 29.59 -0.81 7.75
N THR A 4 30.68 -0.07 7.52
CA THR A 4 32.04 -0.47 7.90
C THR A 4 32.26 -0.48 9.41
N GLY A 5 31.30 -0.01 10.22
CA GLY A 5 31.36 -0.05 11.68
C GLY A 5 30.63 -1.23 12.34
N SER A 6 29.59 -1.79 11.71
CA SER A 6 28.70 -2.79 12.35
C SER A 6 28.60 -4.13 11.60
N GLY A 7 29.08 -4.21 10.36
CA GLY A 7 28.96 -5.42 9.52
C GLY A 7 27.52 -5.76 9.09
N LEU A 8 26.53 -4.93 9.47
CA LEU A 8 25.14 -5.12 9.08
C LEU A 8 24.90 -4.57 7.66
N PRO A 9 24.02 -5.21 6.87
CA PRO A 9 23.68 -4.70 5.56
C PRO A 9 22.94 -3.36 5.68
N VAL A 10 23.48 -2.30 5.09
CA VAL A 10 22.77 -1.02 4.94
C VAL A 10 21.65 -1.24 3.93
N ARG A 11 20.42 -0.89 4.31
CA ARG A 11 19.30 -0.87 3.37
C ARG A 11 19.37 0.38 2.53
N VAL A 12 19.15 0.22 1.23
CA VAL A 12 19.39 1.27 0.25
C VAL A 12 18.17 1.37 -0.66
N LEU A 13 17.61 2.58 -0.75
CA LEU A 13 16.64 2.93 -1.78
C LEU A 13 17.41 3.29 -3.05
N ARG A 14 17.00 2.73 -4.18
CA ARG A 14 17.59 3.03 -5.48
C ARG A 14 16.54 3.65 -6.38
N ALA A 15 16.84 4.85 -6.87
CA ALA A 15 16.00 5.56 -7.84
C ALA A 15 16.59 5.38 -9.23
N TYR A 16 15.76 4.93 -10.16
CA TYR A 16 16.13 4.69 -11.55
C TYR A 16 15.31 5.58 -12.48
N ARG A 17 15.92 6.04 -13.57
CA ARG A 17 15.20 6.72 -14.65
C ARG A 17 14.50 5.67 -15.50
N ILE A 18 13.20 5.85 -15.74
CA ILE A 18 12.40 4.88 -16.51
C ILE A 18 12.87 4.78 -17.97
N ALA A 19 13.27 5.89 -18.59
CA ALA A 19 13.59 5.95 -20.02
C ALA A 19 14.74 5.04 -20.45
N ASP A 20 15.73 4.83 -19.58
CA ASP A 20 16.97 4.12 -19.89
C ASP A 20 17.42 3.14 -18.79
N GLY A 21 16.69 3.05 -17.67
CA GLY A 21 17.05 2.22 -16.53
C GLY A 21 18.28 2.71 -15.76
N ALA A 22 18.78 3.92 -16.02
CA ALA A 22 19.97 4.42 -15.35
C ALA A 22 19.71 4.66 -13.86
N LEU A 23 20.64 4.22 -12.99
CA LEU A 23 20.63 4.55 -11.56
C LEU A 23 20.88 6.05 -11.38
N VAL A 24 19.87 6.78 -10.92
CA VAL A 24 19.94 8.23 -10.66
C VAL A 24 20.38 8.51 -9.24
N ARG A 25 19.94 7.68 -8.28
CA ARG A 25 20.23 7.90 -6.86
C ARG A 25 20.33 6.60 -6.07
N SER A 26 21.22 6.61 -5.08
CA SER A 26 21.33 5.61 -4.03
C SER A 26 21.21 6.31 -2.69
N ILE A 27 20.17 6.00 -1.90
CA ILE A 27 19.90 6.62 -0.60
C ILE A 27 20.05 5.54 0.46
N ALA A 28 21.07 5.67 1.32
CA ALA A 28 21.24 4.81 2.47
C ALA A 28 20.17 5.14 3.52
N THR A 29 19.54 4.12 4.10
CA THR A 29 18.57 4.29 5.18
C THR A 29 19.16 3.74 6.49
N ALA A 30 18.64 4.26 7.61
CA ALA A 30 18.90 3.69 8.93
C ALA A 30 17.97 2.51 9.25
N ALA A 31 17.30 1.95 8.23
CA ALA A 31 16.36 0.85 8.42
C ALA A 31 17.11 -0.38 8.94
N THR A 32 16.59 -0.95 10.02
CA THR A 32 17.22 -2.10 10.69
C THR A 32 16.73 -3.42 10.11
N ARG A 33 15.71 -3.38 9.25
CA ARG A 33 15.11 -4.53 8.57
C ARG A 33 14.85 -4.22 7.09
N ASP A 34 14.43 -5.25 6.36
CA ASP A 34 14.07 -5.10 4.96
C ASP A 34 12.93 -4.11 4.80
N ILE A 35 13.12 -3.22 3.83
CA ILE A 35 12.13 -2.26 3.40
C ILE A 35 11.15 -3.01 2.50
N THR A 36 9.90 -3.11 2.90
CA THR A 36 8.87 -3.88 2.19
C THR A 36 7.77 -2.99 1.60
N SER A 37 7.81 -1.69 1.85
CA SER A 37 6.94 -0.70 1.20
C SER A 37 7.69 0.62 1.01
N VAL A 38 7.53 1.21 -0.17
CA VAL A 38 8.11 2.50 -0.55
C VAL A 38 7.08 3.30 -1.33
N ASP A 39 7.14 4.63 -1.20
CA ASP A 39 6.35 5.53 -2.04
C ASP A 39 7.05 6.87 -2.25
N ILE A 40 6.84 7.48 -3.41
CA ILE A 40 7.43 8.76 -3.80
C ILE A 40 6.34 9.84 -3.73
N SER A 41 6.67 11.00 -3.17
CA SER A 41 5.73 12.12 -3.15
C SER A 41 5.38 12.58 -4.58
N PRO A 42 4.18 13.12 -4.84
CA PRO A 42 3.76 13.50 -6.18
C PRO A 42 4.67 14.53 -6.88
N ASP A 43 5.36 15.38 -6.12
CA ASP A 43 6.33 16.35 -6.60
C ASP A 43 7.75 15.77 -6.79
N ALA A 44 7.92 14.47 -6.55
CA ALA A 44 9.18 13.73 -6.60
C ALA A 44 10.31 14.30 -5.72
N THR A 45 9.96 15.02 -4.64
CA THR A 45 10.97 15.58 -3.72
C THR A 45 11.28 14.66 -2.54
N LEU A 46 10.33 13.81 -2.13
CA LEU A 46 10.44 12.90 -1.00
C LEU A 46 10.23 11.44 -1.40
N VAL A 47 10.86 10.55 -0.66
CA VAL A 47 10.57 9.11 -0.66
C VAL A 47 10.34 8.64 0.77
N ALA A 48 9.25 7.91 0.99
CA ALA A 48 8.96 7.23 2.25
C ALA A 48 9.27 5.74 2.10
N ALA A 49 9.82 5.13 3.15
CA ALA A 49 10.17 3.71 3.18
C ALA A 49 9.84 3.12 4.55
N ALA A 50 9.08 2.04 4.58
CA ALA A 50 8.70 1.35 5.81
C ALA A 50 9.55 0.10 6.06
N ASP A 51 10.08 -0.01 7.28
CA ASP A 51 10.69 -1.23 7.83
C ASP A 51 9.81 -1.78 8.98
N PRO A 52 8.84 -2.68 8.69
CA PRO A 52 7.84 -3.09 9.67
C PRO A 52 8.41 -3.97 10.80
N ARG A 53 7.67 -4.00 11.92
CA ARG A 53 8.04 -4.65 13.19
C ARG A 53 8.25 -6.17 13.06
N ASN A 54 9.18 -6.70 13.86
CA ASN A 54 9.07 -8.03 14.49
C ASN A 54 8.91 -7.81 16.02
N TYR A 55 8.17 -8.69 16.71
CA TYR A 55 7.62 -8.64 18.07
C TYR A 55 8.37 -7.82 19.16
N SER A 56 9.69 -7.58 19.08
CA SER A 56 10.49 -6.82 20.05
C SER A 56 10.87 -5.36 19.67
N THR A 57 11.12 -5.04 18.40
CA THR A 57 11.63 -3.72 17.96
C THR A 57 10.63 -3.06 17.02
N GLY A 58 10.07 -1.91 17.39
CA GLY A 58 9.02 -1.24 16.61
C GLY A 58 9.43 -1.00 15.15
N GLY A 59 8.46 -1.03 14.24
CA GLY A 59 8.68 -0.63 12.85
C GLY A 59 8.80 0.89 12.73
N ASN A 60 9.44 1.36 11.66
CA ASN A 60 9.55 2.79 11.38
C ASN A 60 9.20 3.09 9.93
N VAL A 61 8.95 4.38 9.69
CA VAL A 61 8.91 4.96 8.35
C VAL A 61 10.00 6.01 8.25
N HIS A 62 10.90 5.80 7.30
CA HIS A 62 12.01 6.68 6.99
C HIS A 62 11.59 7.55 5.82
N VAL A 63 11.59 8.88 6.00
CA VAL A 63 11.31 9.82 4.92
C VAL A 63 12.59 10.52 4.55
N HIS A 64 12.95 10.44 3.27
CA HIS A 64 14.16 11.03 2.73
C HIS A 64 13.84 12.04 1.63
N ARG A 65 14.62 13.11 1.56
CA ARG A 65 14.66 13.97 0.38
C ARG A 65 15.40 13.23 -0.72
N ILE A 66 14.79 13.13 -1.91
CA ILE A 66 15.38 12.42 -3.05
C ILE A 66 16.64 13.13 -3.57
N ALA A 67 16.61 14.47 -3.59
CA ALA A 67 17.67 15.29 -4.19
C ALA A 67 19.05 15.14 -3.51
N ASP A 68 19.09 14.89 -2.20
CA ASP A 68 20.35 14.76 -1.45
C ASP A 68 20.44 13.47 -0.61
N GLY A 69 19.34 12.77 -0.36
CA GLY A 69 19.26 11.57 0.48
C GLY A 69 19.05 11.87 1.97
N THR A 70 18.95 13.14 2.35
CA THR A 70 18.77 13.56 3.76
C THR A 70 17.51 12.92 4.34
N ASN A 71 17.62 12.29 5.51
CA ASN A 71 16.46 11.86 6.27
C ASN A 71 15.78 13.11 6.85
N VAL A 72 14.56 13.41 6.39
CA VAL A 72 13.77 14.57 6.84
C VAL A 72 12.78 14.21 7.94
N ALA A 73 12.47 12.92 8.09
CA ALA A 73 11.69 12.40 9.19
C ALA A 73 11.96 10.92 9.46
N LEU A 74 11.86 10.56 10.73
CA LEU A 74 11.80 9.19 11.22
C LEU A 74 10.52 9.04 12.05
N LEU A 75 9.56 8.28 11.52
CA LEU A 75 8.25 8.11 12.14
C LEU A 75 8.19 6.73 12.80
N THR A 76 8.05 6.69 14.12
CA THR A 76 7.91 5.42 14.85
C THR A 76 6.48 4.91 14.71
N VAL A 77 6.30 3.83 13.95
CA VAL A 77 5.01 3.19 13.71
C VAL A 77 5.16 1.67 13.91
N PRO A 78 4.83 1.14 15.10
CA PRO A 78 5.06 -0.27 15.44
C PRO A 78 4.17 -1.29 14.69
N ALA A 79 3.80 -1.01 13.44
CA ALA A 79 3.03 -1.84 12.54
C ALA A 79 3.70 -3.18 12.27
N THR A 80 2.90 -4.24 12.16
CA THR A 80 3.35 -5.58 11.75
C THR A 80 3.36 -5.78 10.25
N THR A 81 2.70 -4.90 9.48
CA THR A 81 2.68 -4.90 8.02
C THR A 81 3.13 -3.55 7.51
N ALA A 82 3.85 -3.52 6.38
CA ALA A 82 4.28 -2.28 5.76
C ALA A 82 3.27 -1.82 4.72
N ALA A 83 2.82 -0.58 4.85
CA ALA A 83 2.25 0.19 3.76
C ALA A 83 2.56 1.65 4.02
N VAL A 84 3.07 2.36 3.01
CA VAL A 84 3.26 3.81 3.02
C VAL A 84 2.71 4.37 1.72
N ARG A 85 1.92 5.43 1.79
CA ARG A 85 1.33 6.09 0.61
C ARG A 85 1.23 7.60 0.83
N PHE A 86 1.85 8.40 -0.02
CA PHE A 86 1.62 9.84 -0.09
C PHE A 86 0.26 10.11 -0.74
N SER A 87 -0.45 11.13 -0.24
CA SER A 87 -1.66 11.64 -0.90
C SER A 87 -1.31 12.27 -2.24
N ALA A 88 -2.26 12.30 -3.17
CA ALA A 88 -2.06 12.85 -4.52
C ALA A 88 -1.67 14.34 -4.53
N ASP A 89 -2.02 15.09 -3.47
CA ASP A 89 -1.61 16.48 -3.27
C ASP A 89 -0.29 16.64 -2.49
N GLY A 90 0.33 15.53 -2.07
CA GLY A 90 1.59 15.50 -1.32
C GLY A 90 1.51 16.02 0.11
N ARG A 91 0.32 16.39 0.60
CA ARG A 91 0.15 17.01 1.93
C ARG A 91 0.06 15.99 3.07
N GLN A 92 -0.13 14.72 2.75
CA GLN A 92 -0.36 13.67 3.72
C GLN A 92 0.41 12.40 3.38
N LEU A 93 0.77 11.64 4.41
CA LEU A 93 1.38 10.32 4.30
C LEU A 93 0.58 9.34 5.17
N ALA A 94 -0.10 8.38 4.53
CA ALA A 94 -0.79 7.30 5.22
C ALA A 94 0.15 6.12 5.39
N VAL A 95 0.13 5.52 6.59
CA VAL A 95 0.96 4.37 6.92
C VAL A 95 0.17 3.35 7.75
N ASN A 96 0.50 2.07 7.61
CA ASN A 96 0.04 1.08 8.57
C ASN A 96 0.71 1.33 9.94
N ASP A 97 -0.03 1.10 11.01
CA ASP A 97 0.43 1.22 12.40
C ASP A 97 -0.17 0.10 13.27
N ARG A 98 0.24 0.04 14.54
CA ARG A 98 -0.30 -0.87 15.55
C ARG A 98 -0.61 -0.08 16.82
N PHE A 99 -1.83 -0.23 17.30
CA PHE A 99 -2.34 0.43 18.50
C PHE A 99 -2.61 -0.59 19.61
N THR A 100 -2.74 -0.10 20.85
CA THR A 100 -3.26 -0.89 21.96
C THR A 100 -4.66 -0.38 22.30
N VAL A 101 -5.66 -1.23 22.10
CA VAL A 101 -7.08 -0.94 22.39
C VAL A 101 -7.57 -1.98 23.40
N ALA A 102 -8.07 -1.54 24.55
CA ALA A 102 -8.52 -2.42 25.64
C ALA A 102 -7.50 -3.51 26.02
N GLY A 103 -6.21 -3.15 26.07
CA GLY A 103 -5.11 -4.06 26.43
C GLY A 103 -4.70 -5.06 25.34
N ARG A 104 -5.27 -4.97 24.13
CA ARG A 104 -4.94 -5.84 22.99
C ARG A 104 -4.29 -5.05 21.87
N PHE A 105 -3.37 -5.68 21.15
CA PHE A 105 -2.83 -5.10 19.93
C PHE A 105 -3.86 -5.16 18.81
N VAL A 106 -4.05 -4.04 18.14
CA VAL A 106 -4.95 -3.87 17.00
C VAL A 106 -4.16 -3.21 15.87
N GLY A 107 -4.22 -3.77 14.67
CA GLY A 107 -3.65 -3.12 13.49
C GLY A 107 -4.40 -1.84 13.18
N GLY A 108 -3.81 -0.95 12.39
CA GLY A 108 -4.50 0.27 12.04
C GLY A 108 -3.76 1.10 11.04
N VAL A 109 -4.28 2.31 10.84
CA VAL A 109 -3.69 3.31 9.96
C VAL A 109 -3.42 4.57 10.74
N ARG A 110 -2.27 5.19 10.47
CA ARG A 110 -1.96 6.54 10.89
C ARG A 110 -1.72 7.40 9.67
N VAL A 111 -2.24 8.62 9.67
CA VAL A 111 -1.94 9.62 8.65
C VAL A 111 -1.17 10.77 9.27
N PHE A 112 -0.07 11.14 8.63
CA PHE A 112 0.75 12.28 9.00
C PHE A 112 0.57 13.43 8.00
N ARG A 113 0.60 14.66 8.48
CA ARG A 113 0.77 15.85 7.63
C ARG A 113 2.24 15.96 7.24
N THR A 114 2.55 16.16 5.96
CA THR A 114 3.94 16.15 5.47
C THR A 114 4.73 17.42 5.81
N SER A 115 4.05 18.52 6.15
CA SER A 115 4.71 19.79 6.48
C SER A 115 5.38 19.79 7.86
N ASP A 116 4.88 19.00 8.80
CA ASP A 116 5.34 18.98 10.20
C ASP A 116 5.40 17.57 10.81
N TRP A 117 5.01 16.54 10.04
CA TRP A 117 4.96 15.14 10.45
C TRP A 117 4.07 14.89 11.67
N THR A 118 3.12 15.77 11.94
CA THR A 118 2.12 15.56 12.98
C THR A 118 1.05 14.57 12.52
N SER A 119 0.62 13.70 13.43
CA SER A 119 -0.48 12.77 13.18
C SER A 119 -1.79 13.55 13.07
N VAL A 120 -2.49 13.41 11.94
CA VAL A 120 -3.78 14.08 11.69
C VAL A 120 -4.97 13.13 11.71
N LEU A 121 -4.73 11.82 11.55
CA LEU A 121 -5.75 10.78 11.67
C LEU A 121 -5.14 9.50 12.24
N THR A 122 -5.91 8.82 13.08
CA THR A 122 -5.63 7.49 13.62
C THR A 122 -6.86 6.61 13.47
N LEU A 123 -6.72 5.46 12.82
CA LEU A 123 -7.72 4.41 12.73
C LEU A 123 -7.19 3.18 13.47
N ALA A 124 -7.72 2.91 14.66
CA ALA A 124 -7.28 1.81 15.53
C ALA A 124 -8.26 0.63 15.51
N ASP A 125 -8.62 0.16 14.32
CA ASP A 125 -9.76 -0.73 14.08
C ASP A 125 -9.45 -1.86 13.06
N ASN A 126 -8.20 -2.32 13.01
CA ASN A 126 -7.68 -3.31 12.06
C ASN A 126 -7.75 -2.87 10.58
N SER A 127 -7.85 -1.57 10.32
CA SER A 127 -7.64 -1.01 8.98
C SER A 127 -6.21 -1.21 8.50
N GLN A 128 -6.05 -1.40 7.19
CA GLN A 128 -4.80 -1.32 6.46
C GLN A 128 -4.95 -0.33 5.31
N VAL A 129 -3.91 0.43 5.03
CA VAL A 129 -3.83 1.36 3.89
C VAL A 129 -3.98 0.57 2.59
N LEU A 130 -4.91 1.00 1.74
CA LEU A 130 -5.04 0.49 0.38
C LEU A 130 -4.56 1.54 -0.63
N ARG A 131 -5.32 2.63 -0.78
CA ARG A 131 -5.01 3.71 -1.74
C ARG A 131 -5.64 5.03 -1.31
N TRP A 132 -5.02 6.15 -1.64
CA TRP A 132 -5.69 7.45 -1.62
C TRP A 132 -6.75 7.52 -2.73
N SER A 133 -7.89 8.16 -2.42
CA SER A 133 -8.87 8.54 -3.44
C SER A 133 -8.25 9.56 -4.40
N GLY A 134 -8.43 9.36 -5.70
CA GLY A 134 -8.00 10.32 -6.72
C GLY A 134 -8.90 11.55 -6.82
N LEU A 135 -10.07 11.53 -6.19
CA LEU A 135 -10.98 12.69 -6.06
C LEU A 135 -10.55 13.65 -4.93
N GLY A 136 -9.59 13.24 -4.09
CA GLY A 136 -8.98 14.07 -3.05
C GLY A 136 -9.63 13.92 -1.67
N ALA A 137 -8.80 14.08 -0.62
CA ALA A 137 -9.15 14.06 0.80
C ALA A 137 -9.70 12.74 1.39
N GLY A 138 -9.85 11.68 0.59
CA GLY A 138 -10.29 10.35 1.04
C GLY A 138 -9.15 9.32 1.03
N LEU A 139 -9.18 8.38 1.97
CA LEU A 139 -8.30 7.22 2.00
C LEU A 139 -9.15 5.94 1.95
N TRP A 140 -8.92 5.10 0.95
CA TRP A 140 -9.40 3.72 0.98
C TRP A 140 -8.56 2.90 1.95
N VAL A 141 -9.25 2.26 2.87
CA VAL A 141 -8.69 1.27 3.79
C VAL A 141 -9.40 -0.05 3.63
N THR A 142 -8.67 -1.13 3.90
CA THR A 142 -9.21 -2.49 3.90
C THR A 142 -9.06 -3.11 5.28
N THR A 143 -10.00 -3.96 5.64
CA THR A 143 -9.89 -4.85 6.80
C THR A 143 -10.04 -6.27 6.30
N VAL A 144 -8.94 -7.03 6.38
CA VAL A 144 -8.91 -8.44 6.02
C VAL A 144 -8.81 -9.25 7.30
N ALA A 145 -9.82 -10.08 7.54
CA ALA A 145 -9.81 -11.08 8.61
C ALA A 145 -9.89 -12.48 7.99
N TYR A 146 -9.17 -13.44 8.59
CA TYR A 146 -9.19 -14.83 8.14
C TYR A 146 -10.62 -15.38 8.20
N ALA A 147 -11.06 -16.05 7.13
CA ALA A 147 -12.40 -16.62 7.00
C ALA A 147 -13.53 -15.59 7.28
N SER A 148 -13.33 -14.35 6.84
CA SER A 148 -14.33 -13.29 6.93
C SER A 148 -14.41 -12.51 5.62
N PRO A 149 -15.57 -11.93 5.29
CA PRO A 149 -15.72 -10.98 4.20
C PRO A 149 -14.71 -9.83 4.32
N THR A 150 -14.11 -9.43 3.21
CA THR A 150 -13.20 -8.26 3.18
C THR A 150 -14.02 -6.98 3.18
N LEU A 151 -13.74 -6.11 4.14
CA LEU A 151 -14.39 -4.81 4.27
C LEU A 151 -13.50 -3.71 3.69
N LEU A 152 -14.03 -2.94 2.76
CA LEU A 152 -13.43 -1.71 2.24
C LEU A 152 -14.18 -0.51 2.75
N ARG A 153 -13.44 0.52 3.16
CA ARG A 153 -14.00 1.80 3.56
C ARG A 153 -13.24 2.93 2.90
N LEU A 154 -13.98 3.89 2.36
CA LEU A 154 -13.44 5.20 2.04
C LEU A 154 -13.65 6.09 3.26
N VAL A 155 -12.57 6.54 3.87
CA VAL A 155 -12.61 7.46 5.01
C VAL A 155 -12.16 8.85 4.60
N SER A 156 -12.83 9.86 5.11
CA SER A 156 -12.39 11.25 4.99
C SER A 156 -11.19 11.51 5.88
N VAL A 157 -10.22 12.26 5.39
CA VAL A 157 -9.05 12.69 6.17
C VAL A 157 -9.09 14.21 6.32
N PRO A 158 -8.98 14.77 7.54
CA PRO A 158 -8.52 14.14 8.78
C PRO A 158 -9.62 13.56 9.69
N THR A 159 -10.90 13.63 9.32
CA THR A 159 -11.99 13.36 10.26
C THR A 159 -12.17 11.88 10.63
N GLY A 160 -11.72 10.97 9.77
CA GLY A 160 -11.97 9.52 9.90
C GLY A 160 -13.42 9.11 9.56
N ALA A 161 -14.26 10.06 9.11
CA ALA A 161 -15.65 9.77 8.76
C ALA A 161 -15.72 8.82 7.56
N ILE A 162 -16.46 7.72 7.70
CA ILE A 162 -16.68 6.77 6.61
C ILE A 162 -17.66 7.40 5.62
N THR A 163 -17.21 7.66 4.40
CA THR A 163 -18.07 8.17 3.31
C THR A 163 -18.58 7.05 2.42
N ARG A 164 -17.89 5.90 2.42
CA ARG A 164 -18.33 4.71 1.72
C ARG A 164 -17.87 3.45 2.43
N SER A 165 -18.69 2.40 2.37
CA SER A 165 -18.38 1.08 2.89
C SER A 165 -18.85 0.01 1.90
N VAL A 166 -17.98 -0.93 1.59
CA VAL A 166 -18.25 -2.03 0.66
C VAL A 166 -17.73 -3.33 1.26
N THR A 167 -18.57 -4.36 1.26
CA THR A 167 -18.18 -5.70 1.72
C THR A 167 -18.07 -6.61 0.52
N LEU A 168 -16.90 -7.23 0.33
CA LEU A 168 -16.67 -8.22 -0.71
C LEU A 168 -16.87 -9.63 -0.17
N GLN A 169 -16.84 -10.63 -1.06
CA GLN A 169 -16.99 -12.02 -0.64
C GLN A 169 -15.84 -12.48 0.26
N GLU A 170 -16.10 -13.54 1.03
CA GLU A 170 -15.07 -14.22 1.80
C GLU A 170 -13.93 -14.66 0.87
N TYR A 171 -12.71 -14.44 1.31
CA TYR A 171 -11.48 -14.72 0.56
C TYR A 171 -11.14 -13.84 -0.65
N ASP A 172 -11.90 -12.78 -0.92
CA ASP A 172 -11.47 -11.75 -1.87
C ASP A 172 -10.47 -10.82 -1.19
N SER A 173 -9.25 -10.69 -1.69
CA SER A 173 -8.29 -9.65 -1.29
C SER A 173 -8.33 -8.54 -2.31
N VAL A 174 -8.41 -7.29 -1.85
CA VAL A 174 -8.32 -6.14 -2.76
C VAL A 174 -6.88 -5.78 -3.00
N SER A 175 -6.57 -5.58 -4.28
CA SER A 175 -5.27 -5.12 -4.75
C SER A 175 -5.27 -3.62 -4.97
N ASP A 176 -6.31 -3.09 -5.63
CA ASP A 176 -6.39 -1.68 -5.97
C ASP A 176 -7.84 -1.19 -6.14
N VAL A 177 -8.01 0.14 -6.09
CA VAL A 177 -9.26 0.86 -6.39
C VAL A 177 -8.93 1.95 -7.40
N SER A 178 -9.73 2.13 -8.45
CA SER A 178 -9.47 3.15 -9.48
C SER A 178 -9.45 4.57 -8.91
N ASN A 179 -8.71 5.48 -9.55
CA ASN A 179 -8.54 6.86 -9.06
C ASN A 179 -9.85 7.66 -8.98
N ASP A 180 -10.84 7.35 -9.80
CA ASP A 180 -12.17 7.95 -9.77
C ASP A 180 -13.09 7.31 -8.70
N ASP A 181 -12.56 6.38 -7.90
CA ASP A 181 -13.28 5.64 -6.85
C ASP A 181 -14.49 4.86 -7.38
N THR A 182 -14.46 4.37 -8.61
CA THR A 182 -15.59 3.64 -9.23
C THR A 182 -15.36 2.14 -9.35
N LEU A 183 -14.12 1.66 -9.41
CA LEU A 183 -13.77 0.25 -9.61
C LEU A 183 -12.88 -0.29 -8.50
N ILE A 184 -13.10 -1.55 -8.15
CA ILE A 184 -12.27 -2.35 -7.24
C ILE A 184 -11.70 -3.51 -8.05
N LEU A 185 -10.38 -3.73 -7.98
CA LEU A 185 -9.73 -4.94 -8.47
C LEU A 185 -9.43 -5.86 -7.28
N SER A 186 -10.07 -7.02 -7.26
CA SER A 186 -9.86 -8.04 -6.25
C SER A 186 -9.41 -9.37 -6.86
N GLY A 187 -8.71 -10.15 -6.07
CA GLY A 187 -8.31 -11.51 -6.40
C GLY A 187 -8.47 -12.41 -5.19
N ARG A 188 -8.65 -13.72 -5.41
CA ARG A 188 -8.82 -14.66 -4.31
C ARG A 188 -7.49 -14.90 -3.59
N TRP A 189 -7.44 -14.76 -2.27
CA TRP A 189 -6.21 -15.05 -1.52
C TRP A 189 -6.11 -16.50 -1.03
N ALA A 190 -7.23 -17.23 -0.98
CA ALA A 190 -7.25 -18.67 -0.69
C ALA A 190 -7.15 -19.50 -1.98
N ALA A 191 -6.40 -20.59 -1.93
CA ALA A 191 -6.25 -21.50 -3.05
C ALA A 191 -7.56 -22.26 -3.35
N PRO A 192 -7.87 -22.53 -4.63
CA PRO A 192 -7.14 -22.09 -5.82
C PRO A 192 -7.38 -20.60 -6.11
N ARG A 193 -6.31 -19.86 -6.42
CA ARG A 193 -6.33 -18.40 -6.66
C ARG A 193 -6.52 -18.10 -8.14
N ARG A 194 -7.59 -18.65 -8.73
CA ARG A 194 -7.74 -18.74 -10.18
C ARG A 194 -8.68 -17.70 -10.78
N SER A 195 -9.02 -16.66 -10.03
CA SER A 195 -9.87 -15.61 -10.54
C SER A 195 -9.51 -14.23 -10.03
N LEU A 196 -9.70 -13.26 -10.93
CA LEU A 196 -9.74 -11.84 -10.63
C LEU A 196 -11.15 -11.32 -10.86
N LYS A 197 -11.56 -10.35 -10.05
CA LYS A 197 -12.85 -9.67 -10.20
C LYS A 197 -12.62 -8.17 -10.31
N LEU A 198 -13.33 -7.57 -11.25
CA LEU A 198 -13.59 -6.14 -11.23
C LEU A 198 -14.99 -5.94 -10.65
N SER A 199 -15.08 -5.14 -9.60
CA SER A 199 -16.33 -4.82 -8.92
C SER A 199 -16.55 -3.32 -8.91
N THR A 200 -17.81 -2.89 -8.81
CA THR A 200 -18.11 -1.48 -8.54
C THR A 200 -17.65 -1.12 -7.12
N ALA A 201 -17.02 0.04 -6.96
CA ALA A 201 -16.66 0.59 -5.67
C ALA A 201 -17.86 1.20 -4.93
N ALA A 202 -19.03 1.27 -5.57
CA ALA A 202 -20.27 1.73 -4.95
C ALA A 202 -20.96 0.63 -4.16
N THR A 203 -21.00 -0.60 -4.71
CA THR A 203 -21.78 -1.71 -4.16
C THR A 203 -20.98 -2.99 -3.92
N GLY A 204 -19.77 -3.09 -4.48
CA GLY A 204 -18.98 -4.34 -4.48
C GLY A 204 -19.43 -5.38 -5.49
N THR A 205 -20.47 -5.08 -6.27
CA THR A 205 -21.01 -5.97 -7.31
C THR A 205 -19.98 -6.19 -8.41
N ALA A 206 -19.68 -7.45 -8.71
CA ALA A 206 -18.79 -7.80 -9.81
C ALA A 206 -19.40 -7.36 -11.16
N ILE A 207 -18.62 -6.63 -11.94
CA ILE A 207 -18.93 -6.25 -13.33
C ILE A 207 -18.20 -7.16 -14.33
N ALA A 208 -17.09 -7.77 -13.92
CA ALA A 208 -16.36 -8.76 -14.69
C ALA A 208 -15.63 -9.74 -13.76
N THR A 209 -15.56 -11.00 -14.18
CA THR A 209 -14.74 -12.04 -13.56
C THR A 209 -13.85 -12.64 -14.64
N PHE A 210 -12.56 -12.77 -14.33
CA PHE A 210 -11.56 -13.35 -15.20
C PHE A 210 -11.06 -14.63 -14.55
N ASP A 211 -11.28 -15.78 -15.19
CA ASP A 211 -10.85 -17.08 -14.71
C ASP A 211 -9.57 -17.54 -15.43
N PHE A 212 -8.67 -18.18 -14.68
CA PHE A 212 -7.36 -18.59 -15.14
C PHE A 212 -7.09 -20.06 -14.84
N ALA A 213 -6.28 -20.71 -15.68
CA ALA A 213 -5.86 -22.09 -15.46
C ALA A 213 -4.82 -22.24 -14.33
N ALA A 214 -4.12 -21.15 -14.00
CA ALA A 214 -3.08 -21.09 -12.98
C ALA A 214 -3.43 -20.04 -11.92
N ASP A 215 -2.70 -20.06 -10.79
CA ASP A 215 -2.84 -19.02 -9.78
C ASP A 215 -2.48 -17.65 -10.37
N VAL A 216 -3.36 -16.69 -10.12
CA VAL A 216 -3.27 -15.31 -10.56
C VAL A 216 -3.16 -14.37 -9.35
N PHE A 217 -2.36 -13.32 -9.51
CA PHE A 217 -2.15 -12.28 -8.52
C PHE A 217 -2.53 -10.95 -9.14
N ALA A 218 -3.47 -10.25 -8.52
CA ALA A 218 -3.90 -8.95 -8.99
C ALA A 218 -2.79 -7.91 -8.80
N GLY A 219 -2.61 -7.05 -9.79
CA GLY A 219 -1.72 -5.89 -9.73
C GLY A 219 -2.51 -4.60 -9.48
N ASP A 220 -2.26 -3.58 -10.29
CA ASP A 220 -2.82 -2.24 -10.11
C ASP A 220 -3.79 -1.89 -11.25
N ILE A 221 -4.71 -0.96 -10.97
CA ILE A 221 -5.56 -0.30 -11.98
C ILE A 221 -4.84 0.97 -12.44
N ARG A 222 -4.79 1.17 -13.76
CA ARG A 222 -4.25 2.39 -14.35
C ARG A 222 -5.07 3.60 -13.90
N ALA A 223 -4.41 4.76 -13.77
CA ALA A 223 -5.02 6.01 -13.33
C ALA A 223 -6.30 6.43 -14.08
N ASP A 224 -6.43 6.08 -15.35
CA ASP A 224 -7.59 6.38 -16.20
C ASP A 224 -8.67 5.28 -16.19
N GLY A 225 -8.50 4.23 -15.39
CA GLY A 225 -9.44 3.11 -15.29
C GLY A 225 -9.54 2.25 -16.55
N SER A 226 -8.63 2.40 -17.51
CA SER A 226 -8.71 1.68 -18.80
C SER A 226 -8.03 0.31 -18.80
N LEU A 227 -7.02 0.13 -17.93
CA LEU A 227 -6.16 -1.05 -17.88
C LEU A 227 -5.98 -1.52 -16.44
N PHE A 228 -5.68 -2.81 -16.29
CA PHE A 228 -5.21 -3.38 -15.03
C PHE A 228 -4.04 -4.33 -15.28
N SER A 229 -3.13 -4.47 -14.32
CA SER A 229 -2.07 -5.47 -14.36
C SER A 229 -2.40 -6.70 -13.52
N TYR A 230 -1.79 -7.82 -13.88
CA TYR A 230 -1.84 -9.05 -13.08
C TYR A 230 -0.63 -9.92 -13.38
N ALA A 231 -0.32 -10.84 -12.47
CA ALA A 231 0.75 -11.81 -12.64
C ALA A 231 0.21 -13.24 -12.59
N LEU A 232 0.67 -14.11 -13.51
CA LEU A 232 0.36 -15.53 -13.50
C LEU A 232 1.57 -16.33 -13.01
N ASN A 233 1.31 -17.30 -12.15
CA ASN A 233 2.31 -18.27 -11.75
C ASN A 233 2.54 -19.27 -12.90
N THR A 234 3.74 -19.27 -13.48
CA THR A 234 4.09 -20.16 -14.60
C THR A 234 4.92 -21.36 -14.18
N THR A 235 5.75 -21.19 -13.15
CA THR A 235 6.52 -22.27 -12.47
C THR A 235 6.77 -21.88 -11.02
N PRO A 236 7.16 -22.80 -10.13
CA PRO A 236 7.48 -22.44 -8.74
C PRO A 236 8.53 -21.32 -8.69
N SER A 237 8.10 -20.12 -8.28
CA SER A 237 8.90 -18.88 -8.18
C SER A 237 9.11 -18.08 -9.48
N ALA A 238 8.37 -18.36 -10.55
CA ALA A 238 8.36 -17.50 -11.75
C ALA A 238 6.95 -16.95 -12.01
N TYR A 239 6.92 -15.68 -12.42
CA TYR A 239 5.70 -14.97 -12.71
C TYR A 239 5.81 -14.24 -14.04
N ASP A 240 4.79 -14.39 -14.88
CA ASP A 240 4.62 -13.55 -16.07
C ASP A 240 3.64 -12.42 -15.72
N VAL A 241 4.02 -11.19 -16.06
CA VAL A 241 3.21 -9.99 -15.81
C VAL A 241 2.48 -9.60 -17.08
N TYR A 242 1.18 -9.38 -16.97
CA TYR A 242 0.28 -9.04 -18.05
C TYR A 242 -0.45 -7.73 -17.76
N VAL A 243 -0.98 -7.13 -18.83
CA VAL A 243 -1.87 -5.98 -18.76
C VAL A 243 -3.17 -6.34 -19.49
N GLY A 244 -4.28 -6.31 -18.77
CA GLY A 244 -5.63 -6.49 -19.29
C GLY A 244 -6.31 -5.15 -19.56
N ARG A 245 -7.31 -5.16 -20.46
CA ARG A 245 -8.22 -4.03 -20.67
C ARG A 245 -9.45 -4.19 -19.79
N ILE A 246 -9.87 -3.09 -19.18
CA ILE A 246 -11.13 -3.04 -18.44
C ILE A 246 -12.28 -3.00 -19.47
N PRO A 247 -13.30 -3.89 -19.36
CA PRO A 247 -14.45 -3.87 -20.25
C PRO A 247 -15.19 -2.53 -20.17
N SER A 248 -15.56 -1.99 -21.34
CA SER A 248 -16.40 -0.79 -21.47
C SER A 248 -17.87 -1.07 -21.19
#